data_AF-T1BV97-F1
#
_entry.id   AF-T1BV97-F1
#
_cell.length_a   1.000
_cell.length_b   1.000
_cell.length_c   1.000
_cell.angle_alpha   90.00
_cell.angle_beta   90.00
_cell.angle_gamma   90.00
#
_symmetry.space_group_name_H-M   'P 1'
#
loop_
_entity.id
_entity.type
_entity.pdbx_description
1 polymer ?
#
loop_
_entity_poly.entity_id
_entity_poly.type
_entity_poly.pdbx_seq_one_letter_code
_entity_poly.pdbx_strand_id
1 'polypeptide(L)'
;ETRARKYTSPYFEVLRAKMILLAAEGCTNDEIAAVLSVGRDVVSLWRKRFFHERLSGLEERPRPGRPRVFPPGAGGADQGPRL
;
A
#
# COMPACT_ATOMS: atom_id res chain seq x y z
N GLU A 1 10.87 -18.40 -7.49
CA GLU A 1 10.11 -17.88 -8.65
C GLU A 1 8.62 -18.14 -8.45
N THR A 2 7.84 -17.14 -8.05
CA THR A 2 6.39 -17.29 -7.81
C THR A 2 5.64 -16.01 -8.18
N ARG A 3 5.94 -15.42 -9.34
CA ARG A 3 5.32 -14.16 -9.81
C ARG A 3 4.32 -14.35 -10.96
N ALA A 4 3.92 -15.59 -11.24
CA ALA A 4 3.11 -15.94 -12.42
C ALA A 4 1.66 -16.42 -12.10
N ARG A 5 1.19 -16.31 -10.84
CA ARG A 5 -0.10 -16.91 -10.42
C ARG A 5 -1.06 -15.97 -9.68
N LYS A 6 -0.99 -14.66 -9.92
CA LYS A 6 -2.11 -13.77 -9.59
C LYS A 6 -2.53 -13.05 -10.87
N TYR A 7 -3.42 -13.70 -11.62
CA TYR A 7 -3.97 -13.20 -12.89
C TYR A 7 -4.87 -11.97 -12.74
N THR A 8 -5.08 -11.51 -11.51
CA THR A 8 -5.72 -10.23 -11.20
C THR A 8 -4.75 -9.42 -10.36
N SER A 9 -3.64 -8.96 -10.97
CA SER A 9 -2.90 -7.88 -10.33
C SER A 9 -3.86 -6.69 -10.20
N PRO A 10 -4.06 -6.14 -8.99
CA PRO A 10 -4.85 -4.94 -8.83
C PRO A 10 -4.38 -3.88 -9.82
N TYR A 11 -5.33 -3.23 -10.47
CA TYR A 11 -5.11 -2.17 -11.47
C TYR A 11 -4.02 -1.14 -11.05
N PHE A 12 -3.90 -0.90 -9.74
CA PHE A 12 -2.89 -0.04 -9.14
C PHE A 12 -1.44 -0.51 -9.29
N GLU A 13 -1.15 -1.82 -9.33
CA GLU A 13 0.19 -2.33 -9.60
C GLU A 13 0.65 -1.97 -11.01
N VAL A 14 -0.24 -2.17 -11.99
CA VAL A 14 0.02 -1.83 -13.40
C VAL A 14 0.22 -0.31 -13.55
N LEU A 15 -0.62 0.49 -12.87
CA LEU A 15 -0.47 1.94 -12.85
C LEU A 15 0.89 2.39 -12.29
N ARG A 16 1.33 1.83 -11.15
CA ARG A 16 2.63 2.17 -10.55
C ARG A 16 3.79 1.81 -11.48
N ALA A 17 3.75 0.64 -12.11
CA ALA A 17 4.77 0.25 -13.09
C ALA A 17 4.82 1.22 -14.27
N LYS A 18 3.67 1.62 -14.81
CA LYS A 18 3.59 2.62 -15.89
C LYS A 18 4.11 3.99 -15.46
N MET A 19 3.82 4.44 -14.23
CA MET A 19 4.34 5.71 -13.70
C MET A 19 5.87 5.73 -13.70
N ILE A 20 6.51 4.65 -13.25
CA ILE A 20 7.97 4.56 -13.18
C ILE A 20 8.58 4.43 -14.58
N LEU A 21 7.94 3.71 -15.50
CA LEU A 21 8.40 3.61 -16.88
C LEU A 21 8.43 4.98 -17.56
N LEU A 22 7.31 5.71 -17.52
CA LEU A 22 7.23 7.07 -18.10
C LEU A 22 8.20 8.04 -17.41
N ALA A 23 8.40 7.89 -16.09
CA ALA A 23 9.39 8.68 -15.37
C ALA A 23 10.83 8.39 -15.80
N ALA A 24 11.14 7.15 -16.20
CA ALA A 24 12.44 6.75 -16.74
C ALA A 24 12.64 7.23 -18.19
N GLU A 25 11.55 7.41 -18.95
CA GLU A 25 11.55 8.04 -20.28
C GLU A 25 11.76 9.56 -20.22
N GLY A 26 11.79 10.15 -19.03
CA GLY A 26 12.04 11.57 -18.81
C GLY A 26 10.78 12.43 -18.70
N CYS A 27 9.59 11.82 -18.69
CA CYS A 27 8.34 12.56 -18.51
C CYS A 27 8.28 13.24 -17.14
N THR A 28 7.69 14.44 -17.11
CA THR A 28 7.44 15.17 -15.87
C THR A 28 6.27 14.54 -15.10
N ASN A 29 6.19 14.83 -13.80
CA ASN A 29 5.12 14.25 -12.96
C ASN A 29 3.72 14.71 -13.40
N ASP A 30 3.61 15.86 -14.05
CA ASP A 30 2.35 16.42 -14.55
C ASP A 30 1.87 15.67 -15.80
N GLU A 31 2.77 15.43 -16.75
CA GLU A 31 2.49 14.64 -17.96
C GLU A 31 2.08 13.21 -17.59
N ILE A 32 2.81 12.58 -16.68
CA ILE A 32 2.48 11.23 -16.20
C ILE A 32 1.09 11.20 -15.54
N ALA A 33 0.78 12.23 -14.74
CA ALA A 33 -0.52 12.36 -14.07
C ALA A 33 -1.65 12.51 -15.09
N ALA A 34 -1.46 13.32 -16.14
CA ALA A 34 -2.42 13.49 -17.22
C ALA A 34 -2.65 12.18 -18.01
N VAL A 35 -1.56 11.51 -18.41
CA VAL A 35 -1.61 10.26 -19.19
C VAL A 35 -2.31 9.13 -18.42
N LEU A 36 -2.05 9.02 -17.12
CA LEU A 36 -2.60 7.94 -16.30
C LEU A 36 -3.89 8.34 -15.56
N SER A 37 -4.36 9.59 -15.72
CA SER A 37 -5.51 10.15 -14.98
C SER A 37 -5.40 9.95 -13.47
N VAL A 38 -4.20 10.18 -12.93
CA VAL A 38 -3.90 10.07 -11.48
C VAL A 38 -3.46 11.43 -10.93
N GLY A 39 -3.54 11.62 -9.63
CA GLY A 39 -3.02 12.83 -9.00
C GLY A 39 -1.48 12.92 -9.08
N ARG A 40 -0.94 14.11 -9.37
CA ARG A 40 0.50 14.42 -9.34
C ARG A 40 1.18 14.01 -8.02
N ASP A 41 0.45 14.09 -6.92
CA ASP A 41 0.94 13.70 -5.59
C ASP A 41 1.24 12.20 -5.51
N VAL A 42 0.37 11.38 -6.11
CA VAL A 42 0.54 9.92 -6.22
C VAL A 42 1.80 9.60 -7.02
N VAL A 43 1.98 10.24 -8.18
CA VAL A 43 3.19 10.04 -9.01
C VAL A 43 4.45 10.41 -8.23
N SER A 44 4.43 11.54 -7.52
CA SER A 44 5.57 12.03 -6.73
C SER A 44 5.93 11.10 -5.58
N LEU A 45 4.92 10.56 -4.87
CA LEU A 45 5.11 9.57 -3.80
C LEU A 45 5.79 8.30 -4.33
N TRP A 46 5.28 7.76 -5.44
CA TRP A 46 5.81 6.51 -6.00
C TRP A 46 7.19 6.68 -6.62
N ARG A 47 7.48 7.82 -7.26
CA ARG A 47 8.85 8.14 -7.71
C ARG A 47 9.83 8.21 -6.55
N LYS A 48 9.48 8.86 -5.45
CA LYS A 48 10.32 8.90 -4.23
C LYS A 48 10.55 7.49 -3.68
N ARG A 49 9.49 6.69 -3.52
CA ARG A 49 9.63 5.31 -3.05
C ARG A 49 10.48 4.44 -3.97
N PHE A 50 10.28 4.54 -5.29
CA PHE A 50 11.12 3.84 -6.26
C PHE A 50 12.58 4.31 -6.21
N PHE A 51 12.84 5.58 -5.96
CA PHE A 51 14.20 6.07 -5.81
C PHE A 51 14.91 5.46 -4.58
N HIS A 52 14.21 5.33 -3.45
CA HIS A 52 14.77 4.77 -2.22
C HIS A 52 14.82 3.24 -2.18
N GLU A 53 13.79 2.58 -2.69
CA GLU A 53 13.57 1.14 -2.52
C GLU A 53 13.63 0.36 -3.85
N ARG A 54 13.75 1.03 -5.00
CA ARG A 54 13.79 0.41 -6.35
C ARG A 54 12.60 -0.53 -6.58
N LEU A 55 12.84 -1.73 -7.13
CA LEU A 55 11.81 -2.69 -7.50
C LEU A 55 11.04 -3.27 -6.30
N SER A 56 11.68 -3.42 -5.14
CA SER A 56 10.99 -3.88 -3.91
C SER A 56 10.05 -2.81 -3.35
N GLY A 57 10.29 -1.54 -3.66
CA GLY A 57 9.39 -0.43 -3.31
C GLY A 57 8.07 -0.43 -4.08
N LEU A 58 8.01 -1.12 -5.21
CA LEU A 58 6.81 -1.20 -6.07
C LEU A 58 5.80 -2.24 -5.59
N GLU A 59 6.25 -3.18 -4.74
CA GLU A 59 5.38 -4.21 -4.18
C GLU A 59 4.43 -3.62 -3.15
N GLU A 60 3.18 -4.13 -3.15
CA GLU A 60 2.21 -3.79 -2.13
C GLU A 60 2.71 -4.34 -0.79
N ARG A 61 3.28 -3.47 0.04
CA ARG A 61 3.53 -3.81 1.44
C ARG A 61 2.18 -4.14 2.09
N PRO A 62 2.06 -5.28 2.79
CA PRO A 62 0.85 -5.56 3.55
C PRO A 62 0.64 -4.39 4.50
N ARG A 63 -0.48 -3.68 4.39
CA ARG A 63 -0.88 -2.70 5.40
C ARG A 63 -0.92 -3.46 6.72
N PRO A 64 -0.08 -3.13 7.73
CA PRO A 64 -0.30 -3.66 9.06
C PRO A 64 -1.67 -3.10 9.49
N GLY A 65 -2.71 -3.93 9.37
CA GLY A 65 -4.02 -3.58 9.86
C GLY A 65 -3.89 -3.30 11.34
N ARG A 66 -4.56 -2.23 11.81
CA ARG A 66 -4.67 -1.94 13.24
C ARG A 66 -5.11 -3.23 13.95
N PRO A 67 -4.34 -3.78 14.90
CA PRO A 67 -4.76 -4.99 15.59
C PRO A 67 -6.11 -4.70 16.25
N ARG A 68 -7.14 -5.48 15.91
CA ARG A 68 -8.44 -5.44 16.59
C ARG A 68 -8.26 -6.12 17.94
N VAL A 69 -7.70 -5.41 18.91
CA VAL A 69 -7.66 -5.89 20.30
C VAL A 69 -8.90 -5.33 20.99
N PHE A 70 -9.99 -6.09 20.95
CA PHE A 70 -11.03 -5.99 21.98
C PHE A 70 -10.63 -7.00 23.07
N PRO A 71 -10.08 -6.58 24.23
CA PRO A 71 -10.04 -7.47 25.36
C PRO A 71 -11.50 -7.72 25.81
N PRO A 72 -11.97 -8.98 25.92
CA PRO A 72 -13.25 -9.25 26.56
C PRO A 72 -13.15 -8.76 28.01
N GLY A 73 -14.15 -7.97 28.42
CA GLY A 73 -14.20 -7.32 29.71
C GLY A 73 -13.83 -8.26 30.85
N ALA A 74 -12.87 -7.83 31.66
CA ALA A 74 -12.73 -8.30 33.03
C ALA A 74 -13.96 -7.80 33.80
N GLY A 75 -15.09 -8.50 33.64
CA GLY A 75 -16.23 -8.38 34.52
C GLY A 75 -15.81 -8.88 35.89
N GLY A 76 -15.71 -7.97 36.85
CA GLY A 76 -15.45 -8.30 38.24
C GLY A 76 -16.54 -9.22 38.77
N ALA A 77 -16.20 -10.49 39.01
CA ALA A 77 -16.96 -11.37 39.86
C ALA A 77 -16.55 -11.08 41.32
N ASP A 78 -17.14 -10.03 41.88
CA ASP A 78 -17.24 -9.86 43.33
C ASP A 78 -18.32 -10.84 43.83
N GLN A 79 -17.90 -12.01 44.32
CA GLN A 79 -18.73 -12.85 45.18
C GLN A 79 -17.87 -13.32 46.36
N GLY A 80 -17.77 -12.45 47.37
CA GLY A 80 -17.45 -12.87 48.73
C GLY A 80 -18.63 -13.63 49.35
N PRO A 81 -18.39 -14.57 50.27
CA PRO A 81 -19.46 -15.35 50.88
C PRO A 81 -20.24 -14.46 51.86
N ARG A 82 -21.55 -14.33 51.66
CA ARG A 82 -22.45 -13.87 52.72
C ARG A 82 -22.78 -15.06 53.63
N LEU A 83 -22.48 -14.86 54.91
CA LEU A 83 -22.95 -15.60 56.07
C LEU A 83 -24.49 -15.69 56.08
#